data_AF-A0A3C1UGX1-F1
#
_entry.id   AF-A0A3C1UGX1-F1
#
_cell.length_a   1.000
_cell.length_b   1.000
_cell.length_c   1.000
_cell.angle_alpha   90.00
_cell.angle_beta   90.00
_cell.angle_gamma   90.00
#
_symmetry.space_group_name_H-M   'P 1'
#
loop_
_entity.id
_entity.type
_entity.pdbx_description
1 polymer ?
#
loop_
_entity_poly.entity_id
_entity_poly.type
_entity_poly.pdbx_seq_one_letter_code
_entity_poly.pdbx_strand_id
1 'polypeptide(L)'
;MGVDLAISKSDTADYTAMVPALLFERSHGYDVFILPKIINKKMSFPETIEMCKTINRTYTEEGGSNPTFVIEDVAYQKALPQQLQSVGIYNVETSRPGNSDKRSRLVLTAHMIKTGKIKFPKTGCEQLINQIVHFGVEKHDDLADAFSTLILNFVECPPNPPRIYWV
;
A
#
# COMPACT_ATOMS: atom_id res chain seq x y z
N MET A 1 -2.98 -3.14 -2.42
CA MET A 1 -1.53 -2.93 -2.33
C MET A 1 -1.26 -1.45 -2.39
N GLY A 2 -0.73 -0.86 -1.33
CA GLY A 2 -0.29 0.54 -1.35
C GLY A 2 1.04 0.65 -2.06
N VAL A 3 1.20 1.65 -2.92
CA VAL A 3 2.43 1.91 -3.65
C VAL A 3 2.78 3.39 -3.50
N ASP A 4 3.97 3.66 -2.98
CA ASP A 4 4.60 4.98 -3.03
C ASP A 4 5.83 4.90 -3.93
N LEU A 5 5.91 5.79 -4.91
CA LEU A 5 6.91 5.75 -5.98
C LEU A 5 7.95 6.83 -5.82
N ALA A 6 9.20 6.39 -5.72
CA ALA A 6 10.36 7.24 -5.90
C ALA A 6 11.06 6.89 -7.21
N ILE A 7 11.27 7.87 -8.09
CA ILE A 7 11.89 7.63 -9.41
C ILE A 7 13.28 8.25 -9.39
N SER A 8 14.19 7.58 -8.70
CA SER A 8 15.63 7.82 -8.82
C SER A 8 16.43 6.68 -8.20
N LYS A 9 17.59 6.38 -8.80
CA LYS A 9 18.59 5.45 -8.24
C LYS A 9 19.69 6.16 -7.44
N SER A 10 19.62 7.48 -7.28
CA SER A 10 20.66 8.23 -6.55
C SER A 10 20.72 7.85 -5.07
N ASP A 11 21.88 8.02 -4.43
CA ASP A 11 22.03 7.71 -3.00
C ASP A 11 21.15 8.59 -2.10
N THR A 12 20.77 9.77 -2.59
CA THR A 12 19.83 10.70 -1.97
C THR A 12 18.36 10.46 -2.35
N ALA A 13 18.08 9.53 -3.26
CA ALA A 13 16.72 9.22 -3.68
C ALA A 13 15.93 8.53 -2.58
N ASP A 14 14.64 8.84 -2.57
CA ASP A 14 13.62 8.11 -1.83
C ASP A 14 13.47 6.68 -2.35
N TYR A 15 12.83 5.82 -1.57
CA TYR A 15 12.63 4.43 -1.94
C TYR A 15 11.27 4.23 -2.59
N THR A 16 11.17 3.31 -3.54
CA THR A 16 9.87 2.81 -3.96
C THR A 16 9.39 1.81 -2.91
N ALA A 17 8.26 2.13 -2.29
CA ALA A 17 7.65 1.36 -1.25
C ALA A 17 6.37 0.66 -1.74
N MET A 18 6.20 -0.62 -1.39
CA MET A 18 4.97 -1.36 -1.66
C MET A 18 4.54 -2.12 -0.41
N VAL A 19 3.31 -1.86 0.04
CA VAL A 19 2.71 -2.45 1.23
C VAL A 19 1.53 -3.33 0.83
N PRO A 20 1.68 -4.67 0.89
CA PRO A 20 0.57 -5.59 0.67
C PRO A 20 -0.34 -5.68 1.91
N ALA A 21 -1.64 -5.78 1.68
CA ALA A 21 -2.63 -6.03 2.72
C ALA A 21 -3.77 -6.92 2.21
N LEU A 22 -4.36 -7.70 3.10
CA LEU A 22 -5.62 -8.40 2.90
C LEU A 22 -6.74 -7.69 3.64
N LEU A 23 -7.91 -7.64 3.00
CA LEU A 23 -9.12 -7.07 3.57
C LEU A 23 -10.13 -8.19 3.77
N PHE A 24 -10.70 -8.26 4.97
CA PHE A 24 -11.74 -9.22 5.31
C PHE A 24 -12.97 -8.49 5.83
N GLU A 25 -14.12 -8.70 5.19
CA GLU A 25 -15.39 -8.21 5.69
C GLU A 25 -15.78 -8.96 6.98
N ARG A 26 -16.33 -8.21 7.94
CA ARG A 26 -16.93 -8.69 9.18
C ARG A 26 -18.38 -8.24 9.23
N SER A 27 -19.15 -8.75 10.20
CA SER A 27 -20.51 -8.28 10.46
C SER A 27 -20.60 -6.75 10.66
N HIS A 28 -19.53 -6.14 11.20
CA HIS A 28 -19.43 -4.70 11.42
C HIS A 28 -18.10 -4.15 10.88
N GLY A 29 -18.07 -3.90 9.57
CA GLY A 29 -16.95 -3.28 8.86
C GLY A 29 -15.91 -4.29 8.37
N TYR A 30 -14.65 -3.88 8.31
CA TYR A 30 -13.56 -4.71 7.80
C TYR A 30 -12.41 -4.84 8.81
N ASP A 31 -11.70 -5.95 8.72
CA ASP A 31 -10.36 -6.12 9.30
C ASP A 31 -9.32 -6.06 8.17
N VAL A 32 -8.22 -5.34 8.42
CA VAL A 32 -7.10 -5.21 7.49
C VAL A 32 -5.88 -5.93 8.07
N PHE A 33 -5.28 -6.80 7.28
CA PHE A 33 -4.09 -7.56 7.65
C PHE A 33 -2.95 -7.16 6.73
N ILE A 34 -1.92 -6.50 7.27
CA ILE A 34 -0.70 -6.21 6.53
C ILE A 34 0.07 -7.52 6.32
N LEU A 35 0.62 -7.71 5.12
CA LEU A 35 1.36 -8.92 4.76
C LEU A 35 2.88 -8.69 4.87
N PRO A 36 3.67 -9.73 5.21
CA PRO A 36 5.09 -9.59 5.52
C PRO A 36 5.99 -9.32 4.31
N LYS A 37 5.52 -9.53 3.08
CA LYS A 37 6.30 -9.32 1.85
C LYS A 37 6.31 -7.84 1.43
N ILE A 38 6.75 -6.94 2.32
CA ILE A 38 6.89 -5.50 2.00
C ILE A 38 8.09 -5.25 1.07
N ILE A 39 7.97 -4.28 0.18
CA ILE A 39 9.08 -3.84 -0.69
C ILE A 39 9.46 -2.42 -0.29
N ASN A 40 10.76 -2.20 -0.10
CA ASN A 40 11.33 -0.87 0.16
C ASN A 40 12.69 -0.79 -0.54
N LYS A 41 12.70 -0.44 -1.82
CA LYS A 41 13.90 -0.52 -2.66
C LYS A 41 13.97 0.64 -3.65
N LYS A 42 15.19 1.09 -3.94
CA LYS A 42 15.43 2.02 -5.05
C LYS A 42 15.24 1.29 -6.37
N MET A 43 14.26 1.72 -7.15
CA MET A 43 13.91 1.09 -8.41
C MET A 43 13.75 2.16 -9.48
N SER A 44 14.26 1.86 -10.68
CA SER A 44 13.87 2.60 -11.87
C SER A 44 12.40 2.33 -12.21
N PHE A 45 11.86 3.15 -13.11
CA PHE A 45 10.49 2.98 -13.57
C PHE A 45 10.26 1.59 -14.23
N PRO A 46 11.12 1.09 -15.15
CA PRO A 46 10.95 -0.27 -15.70
C PRO A 46 11.02 -1.37 -14.63
N GLU A 47 11.94 -1.28 -13.67
CA GLU A 47 12.04 -2.25 -12.57
C GLU A 47 10.77 -2.25 -11.71
N THR A 48 10.18 -1.08 -11.49
CA THR A 48 8.91 -0.94 -10.77
C THR A 48 7.77 -1.66 -11.49
N ILE A 49 7.69 -1.53 -12.83
CA ILE A 49 6.68 -2.23 -13.64
C ILE A 49 6.84 -3.75 -13.51
N GLU A 50 8.07 -4.26 -13.61
CA GLU A 50 8.34 -5.70 -13.48
C GLU A 50 8.07 -6.21 -12.06
N MET A 51 8.32 -5.39 -11.04
CA MET A 51 7.96 -5.70 -9.66
C MET A 51 6.44 -5.81 -9.50
N CYS A 52 5.68 -4.84 -10.02
CA CYS A 52 4.21 -4.89 -10.00
C CYS A 52 3.66 -6.12 -10.72
N LYS A 53 4.23 -6.49 -11.87
CA LYS A 53 3.85 -7.73 -12.59
C LYS A 53 4.11 -8.98 -11.76
N THR A 54 5.30 -9.06 -11.15
CA THR A 54 5.69 -10.20 -10.31
C THR A 54 4.74 -10.35 -9.13
N ILE A 55 4.48 -9.25 -8.43
CA ILE A 55 3.53 -9.19 -7.32
C ILE A 55 2.13 -9.58 -7.75
N ASN A 56 1.63 -9.02 -8.86
CA ASN A 56 0.30 -9.31 -9.37
C ASN A 56 0.16 -10.81 -9.61
N ARG A 57 1.11 -11.41 -10.33
CA ARG A 57 1.14 -12.86 -10.56
C ARG A 57 1.17 -13.65 -9.25
N THR A 58 2.09 -13.34 -8.34
CA THR A 58 2.24 -14.06 -7.07
C THR A 58 0.96 -14.04 -6.24
N TYR A 59 0.30 -12.88 -6.09
CA TYR A 59 -0.92 -12.80 -5.29
C TYR A 59 -2.16 -13.36 -6.01
N THR A 60 -2.21 -13.30 -7.34
CA THR A 60 -3.26 -13.98 -8.11
C THR A 60 -3.14 -15.50 -7.95
N GLU A 61 -1.92 -16.05 -8.03
CA GLU A 61 -1.66 -17.48 -7.89
C GLU A 61 -1.86 -17.98 -6.45
N GLU A 62 -1.38 -17.23 -5.44
CA GLU A 62 -1.50 -17.61 -4.02
C GLU A 62 -2.90 -17.36 -3.45
N GLY A 63 -3.57 -16.27 -3.86
CA GLY A 63 -4.81 -15.77 -3.25
C GLY A 63 -6.07 -15.94 -4.08
N GLY A 64 -5.97 -16.36 -5.35
CA GLY A 64 -7.11 -16.58 -6.24
C GLY A 64 -7.80 -15.31 -6.76
N SER A 65 -7.26 -14.12 -6.48
CA SER A 65 -7.79 -12.84 -6.96
C SER A 65 -6.68 -11.85 -7.29
N ASN A 66 -6.89 -11.03 -8.31
CA ASN A 66 -5.94 -9.99 -8.70
C ASN A 66 -5.88 -8.89 -7.65
N PRO A 67 -4.68 -8.54 -7.12
CA PRO A 67 -4.56 -7.44 -6.17
C PRO A 67 -4.93 -6.10 -6.82
N THR A 68 -5.60 -5.23 -6.06
CA THR A 68 -5.77 -3.83 -6.43
C THR A 68 -4.52 -3.04 -6.03
N PHE A 69 -3.90 -2.34 -6.98
CA PHE A 69 -2.81 -1.41 -6.73
C PHE A 69 -3.39 -0.02 -6.44
N VAL A 70 -3.04 0.54 -5.29
CA VAL A 70 -3.44 1.89 -4.86
C VAL A 70 -2.19 2.76 -4.97
N ILE A 71 -2.20 3.66 -5.94
CA ILE A 71 -1.06 4.53 -6.29
C ILE A 71 -1.45 5.98 -5.99
N GLU A 72 -0.54 6.75 -5.43
CA GLU A 72 -0.78 8.17 -5.19
C GLU A 72 -0.84 8.96 -6.51
N ASP A 73 -1.84 9.82 -6.68
CA ASP A 73 -2.05 10.66 -7.87
C ASP A 73 -1.19 11.93 -7.81
N VAL A 74 0.13 11.78 -7.71
CA VAL A 74 1.08 12.89 -7.84
C VAL A 74 1.61 12.97 -9.27
N ALA A 75 1.87 14.19 -9.76
CA ALA A 75 2.00 14.51 -11.19
C ALA A 75 2.72 13.47 -12.06
N TYR A 76 3.98 13.15 -11.73
CA TYR A 76 4.82 12.24 -12.52
C TYR A 76 4.39 10.76 -12.39
N GLN A 77 3.71 10.39 -11.30
CA GLN A 77 3.27 9.03 -11.02
C GLN A 77 2.05 8.59 -11.85
N LYS A 78 1.36 9.51 -12.55
CA LYS A 78 0.26 9.19 -13.49
C LYS A 78 0.64 8.23 -14.61
N ALA A 79 1.93 8.17 -14.95
CA ALA A 79 2.42 7.23 -15.95
C ALA A 79 2.33 5.77 -15.46
N LEU A 80 2.50 5.50 -14.15
CA LEU A 80 2.50 4.12 -13.67
C LEU A 80 1.14 3.43 -13.87
N PRO A 81 -0.01 3.99 -13.45
CA PRO A 81 -1.32 3.38 -13.71
C PRO A 81 -1.55 3.06 -15.18
N GLN A 82 -1.21 3.99 -16.08
CA GLN A 82 -1.38 3.81 -17.52
C GLN A 82 -0.51 2.67 -18.06
N GLN A 83 0.74 2.59 -17.61
CA GLN A 83 1.66 1.53 -18.02
C GLN A 83 1.31 0.17 -17.42
N LEU A 84 0.75 0.12 -16.20
CA LEU A 84 0.22 -1.13 -15.63
C LEU A 84 -0.97 -1.64 -16.44
N GLN A 85 -1.88 -0.76 -16.85
CA GLN A 85 -3.01 -1.13 -17.70
C GLN A 85 -2.56 -1.62 -19.08
N SER A 86 -1.54 -0.99 -19.69
CA SER A 86 -1.04 -1.40 -21.00
C SER A 86 -0.40 -2.81 -21.00
N VAL A 87 0.05 -3.29 -19.83
CA VAL A 87 0.60 -4.64 -19.65
C VAL A 87 -0.40 -5.64 -19.04
N GLY A 88 -1.69 -5.28 -18.98
CA GLY A 88 -2.77 -6.18 -18.56
C GLY A 88 -3.10 -6.18 -17.07
N ILE A 89 -2.58 -5.22 -16.29
CA ILE A 89 -2.92 -5.04 -14.87
C ILE A 89 -3.94 -3.91 -14.75
N TYR A 90 -5.22 -4.28 -14.70
CA TYR A 90 -6.33 -3.33 -14.73
C TYR A 90 -6.82 -2.88 -13.36
N ASN A 91 -6.56 -3.66 -12.30
CA ASN A 91 -6.98 -3.34 -10.93
C ASN A 91 -6.05 -2.29 -10.34
N VAL A 92 -6.21 -1.05 -10.79
CA VAL A 92 -5.41 0.10 -10.35
C VAL A 92 -6.32 1.24 -9.94
N GLU A 93 -6.17 1.67 -8.71
CA GLU A 93 -6.82 2.83 -8.13
C GLU A 93 -5.79 3.94 -7.88
N THR A 94 -6.22 5.17 -8.12
CA THR A 94 -5.42 6.36 -7.84
C THR A 94 -6.00 7.10 -6.66
N SER A 95 -5.21 7.30 -5.60
CA SER A 95 -5.62 8.06 -4.44
C SER A 95 -5.03 9.46 -4.52
N ARG A 96 -5.89 10.49 -4.39
CA ARG A 96 -5.40 11.86 -4.23
C ARG A 96 -5.20 12.11 -2.75
N PRO A 97 -4.00 12.45 -2.28
CA PRO A 97 -3.88 13.05 -0.98
C PRO A 97 -4.72 14.34 -1.05
N GLY A 98 -5.81 14.42 -0.29
CA GLY A 98 -6.54 15.68 -0.15
C GLY A 98 -5.66 16.77 0.48
N ASN A 99 -6.28 17.85 0.96
CA ASN A 99 -5.57 18.90 1.72
C ASN A 99 -5.09 18.44 3.12
N SER A 100 -5.25 17.16 3.49
CA SER A 100 -4.76 16.65 4.77
C SER A 100 -3.24 16.45 4.71
N ASP A 101 -2.53 17.04 5.65
CA ASP A 101 -1.09 16.83 5.81
C ASP A 101 -0.77 15.36 6.14
N LYS A 102 0.48 14.94 5.86
CA LYS A 102 0.94 13.56 6.13
C LYS A 102 0.65 13.12 7.57
N ARG A 103 0.76 14.05 8.53
CA ARG A 103 0.52 13.79 9.95
C ARG A 103 -0.93 13.42 10.24
N SER A 104 -1.90 14.13 9.67
CA SER A 104 -3.33 13.80 9.85
C SER A 104 -3.66 12.42 9.29
N ARG A 105 -3.06 12.05 8.15
CA ARG A 105 -3.23 10.72 7.53
C ARG A 105 -2.80 9.59 8.46
N LEU A 106 -1.65 9.74 9.10
CA LEU A 106 -1.16 8.73 10.05
C LEU A 106 -1.92 8.69 11.38
N VAL A 107 -2.49 9.80 11.84
CA VAL A 107 -3.34 9.77 13.04
C VAL A 107 -4.57 8.88 12.82
N LEU A 108 -5.17 8.94 11.64
CA LEU A 108 -6.30 8.08 11.27
C LEU A 108 -5.90 6.59 11.27
N THR A 109 -4.76 6.25 10.69
CA THR A 109 -4.28 4.87 10.69
C THR A 109 -3.93 4.38 12.11
N ALA A 110 -3.33 5.24 12.94
CA ALA A 110 -2.97 4.91 14.32
C ALA A 110 -4.18 4.52 15.18
N HIS A 111 -5.32 5.20 15.01
CA HIS A 111 -6.56 4.82 15.70
C HIS A 111 -7.03 3.42 15.29
N MET A 112 -6.98 3.09 14.00
CA MET A 112 -7.37 1.77 13.47
C MET A 112 -6.41 0.65 13.92
N ILE A 113 -5.12 0.96 14.07
CA ILE A 113 -4.14 0.04 14.66
C ILE A 113 -4.50 -0.20 16.14
N LYS A 114 -4.71 0.87 16.92
CA LYS A 114 -5.01 0.80 18.36
C LYS A 114 -6.29 0.01 18.67
N THR A 115 -7.30 0.13 17.81
CA THR A 115 -8.59 -0.57 17.95
C THR A 115 -8.57 -2.00 17.40
N GLY A 116 -7.43 -2.46 16.85
CA GLY A 116 -7.26 -3.80 16.33
C GLY A 116 -7.92 -4.05 14.97
N LYS A 117 -8.32 -2.99 14.27
CA LYS A 117 -8.85 -3.07 12.89
C LYS A 117 -7.74 -3.30 11.87
N ILE A 118 -6.54 -2.78 12.12
CA ILE A 118 -5.34 -3.07 11.35
C ILE A 118 -4.43 -3.97 12.17
N LYS A 119 -3.98 -5.07 11.57
CA LYS A 119 -3.11 -6.06 12.20
C LYS A 119 -1.84 -6.23 11.37
N PHE A 120 -0.72 -6.33 12.07
CA PHE A 120 0.59 -6.61 11.47
C PHE A 120 0.99 -8.06 11.71
N PRO A 121 1.77 -8.68 10.82
CA PRO A 121 2.33 -10.00 11.05
C PRO A 121 3.37 -9.91 12.17
N LYS A 122 3.67 -11.04 12.81
CA LYS A 122 4.70 -11.10 13.88
C LYS A 122 6.09 -10.74 13.37
N THR A 123 6.37 -10.98 12.09
CA THR A 123 7.65 -10.71 11.44
C THR A 123 7.45 -10.20 10.02
N GLY A 124 8.44 -9.51 9.45
CA GLY A 124 8.47 -9.05 8.06
C GLY A 124 7.93 -7.63 7.83
N CYS A 125 7.43 -6.97 8.89
CA CYS A 125 6.97 -5.58 8.82
C CYS A 125 7.76 -4.64 9.75
N GLU A 126 8.91 -5.06 10.26
CA GLU A 126 9.70 -4.32 11.25
C GLU A 126 10.09 -2.93 10.74
N GLN A 127 10.49 -2.82 9.46
CA GLN A 127 10.83 -1.54 8.85
C GLN A 127 9.63 -0.59 8.75
N LEU A 128 8.47 -1.11 8.34
CA LEU A 128 7.23 -0.33 8.26
C LEU A 128 6.80 0.12 9.66
N ILE A 129 6.84 -0.77 10.65
CA ILE A 129 6.52 -0.46 12.05
C ILE A 129 7.45 0.64 12.58
N ASN A 130 8.76 0.54 12.32
CA ASN A 130 9.72 1.56 12.73
C ASN A 130 9.41 2.92 12.12
N GLN A 131 9.09 3.00 10.82
CA GLN A 131 8.71 4.25 10.18
C GLN A 131 7.40 4.83 10.74
N ILE A 132 6.41 4.00 11.08
CA ILE A 132 5.17 4.45 11.71
C ILE A 132 5.43 5.01 13.11
N VAL A 133 6.24 4.32 13.93
CA VAL A 133 6.51 4.70 15.33
C VAL A 133 7.37 5.96 15.41
N HIS A 134 8.36 6.10 14.53
CA HIS A 134 9.32 7.21 14.52
C HIS A 134 9.01 8.23 13.40
N PHE A 135 7.75 8.30 12.98
CA PHE A 135 7.34 9.18 11.88
C PHE A 135 7.73 10.64 12.13
N GLY A 136 8.28 11.30 11.11
CA GLY A 136 8.77 12.68 11.17
C GLY A 136 10.18 12.85 11.76
N VAL A 137 10.80 11.77 12.23
CA VAL A 137 12.21 11.73 12.69
C VAL A 137 13.08 10.89 11.75
N GLU A 138 12.52 9.82 11.19
CA GLU A 138 13.21 8.96 10.23
C GLU A 138 13.62 9.73 8.96
N LYS A 139 14.74 9.30 8.36
CA LYS A 139 15.27 9.90 7.13
C LYS A 139 14.34 9.71 5.93
N HIS A 140 13.63 8.58 5.91
CA HIS A 140 12.72 8.18 4.83
C HIS A 140 11.41 7.67 5.43
N ASP A 141 10.27 8.08 4.85
CA ASP A 141 8.92 7.74 5.29
C ASP A 141 8.10 6.96 4.24
N ASP A 142 8.75 6.51 3.15
CA ASP A 142 8.10 5.90 1.98
C ASP A 142 7.15 4.72 2.31
N LEU A 143 7.54 3.82 3.23
CA LEU A 143 6.66 2.70 3.65
C LEU A 143 5.46 3.20 4.45
N ALA A 144 5.67 4.20 5.33
CA ALA A 144 4.59 4.81 6.09
C ALA A 144 3.63 5.57 5.18
N ASP A 145 4.12 6.24 4.14
CA ASP A 145 3.30 6.91 3.14
C ASP A 145 2.50 5.89 2.32
N ALA A 146 3.14 4.88 1.73
CA ALA A 146 2.46 3.79 1.02
C ALA A 146 1.38 3.10 1.88
N PHE A 147 1.68 2.87 3.16
CA PHE A 147 0.72 2.34 4.13
C PHE A 147 -0.44 3.31 4.38
N SER A 148 -0.17 4.59 4.62
CA SER A 148 -1.20 5.58 4.90
C SER A 148 -2.16 5.76 3.72
N THR A 149 -1.62 5.82 2.50
CA THR A 149 -2.38 5.95 1.26
C THR A 149 -3.28 4.74 1.04
N LEU A 150 -2.77 3.51 1.29
CA LEU A 150 -3.57 2.30 1.21
C LEU A 150 -4.76 2.32 2.17
N ILE A 151 -4.53 2.66 3.43
CA ILE A 151 -5.58 2.63 4.46
C ILE A 151 -6.62 3.72 4.19
N LEU A 152 -6.20 4.91 3.76
CA LEU A 152 -7.12 6.01 3.50
C LEU A 152 -7.99 5.77 2.26
N ASN A 153 -7.39 5.30 1.17
CA ASN A 153 -8.15 4.88 0.01
C ASN A 153 -9.18 3.80 0.38
N PHE A 154 -8.81 2.83 1.23
CA PHE A 154 -9.75 1.85 1.76
C PHE A 154 -10.89 2.49 2.57
N VAL A 155 -10.61 3.47 3.43
CA VAL A 155 -11.63 4.15 4.24
C VAL A 155 -12.58 4.98 3.37
N GLU A 156 -12.06 5.64 2.34
CA GLU A 156 -12.85 6.47 1.42
C GLU A 156 -13.68 5.61 0.44
N CYS A 157 -13.06 4.56 -0.10
CA CYS A 157 -13.60 3.67 -1.11
C CYS A 157 -13.44 2.21 -0.66
N PRO A 158 -14.25 1.75 0.32
CA PRO A 158 -14.15 0.37 0.79
C PRO A 158 -14.47 -0.59 -0.38
N PRO A 159 -13.57 -1.55 -0.68
CA PRO A 159 -13.84 -2.53 -1.72
C PRO A 159 -14.97 -3.45 -1.25
N ASN A 160 -15.50 -4.25 -2.18
CA ASN A 160 -16.54 -5.24 -1.89
C ASN A 160 -15.90 -6.65 -1.90
N PRO A 161 -15.11 -7.03 -0.86
CA PRO A 161 -14.38 -8.28 -0.83
C PRO A 161 -15.32 -9.49 -0.66
N PRO A 162 -14.84 -10.72 -0.94
CA PRO A 162 -15.62 -11.93 -0.74
C PRO A 162 -16.05 -12.09 0.74
N ARG A 163 -17.32 -12.45 0.93
CA ARG A 163 -17.97 -12.60 2.23
C ARG A 163 -17.76 -13.99 2.80
N ILE A 164 -17.30 -14.09 4.05
CA ILE A 164 -17.27 -15.34 4.79
C ILE A 164 -18.18 -15.18 6.01
N TYR A 165 -19.34 -15.84 5.96
CA TYR A 165 -20.22 -15.99 7.10
C TYR A 165 -19.83 -17.27 7.83
N TRP A 166 -19.38 -17.15 9.08
CA TRP A 166 -19.27 -18.30 9.97
C TRP A 166 -20.69 -18.56 10.50
N VAL A 167 -21.26 -19.71 10.13
CA VAL A 167 -22.53 -20.23 10.66
C VAL A 167 -22.24 -21.08 11.89
#